data_AF-A0A349TFG3-F1
#
_entry.id   AF-A0A349TFG3-F1
#
_cell.length_a   1.000
_cell.length_b   1.000
_cell.length_c   1.000
_cell.angle_alpha   90.00
_cell.angle_beta   90.00
_cell.angle_gamma   90.00
#
_symmetry.space_group_name_H-M   'P 1'
#
loop_
_entity.id
_entity.type
_entity.pdbx_description
1 polymer ?
#
loop_
_entity_poly.entity_id
_entity_poly.type
_entity_poly.pdbx_seq_one_letter_code
_entity_poly.pdbx_strand_id
1 'polypeptide(L)'
;MQLRFASYNIHKALGLDGKRDPERIITVLREVDADIIALQEADRRFGQRASVLPRAAIDDTPWKFVPVAKQARSVGWHGNALLIRRKFDFSEGNALDLPALEPRGAVMGEIVADGHSLRILGAHLDISGLRRSDQVRALLKDCAKRKKMPTAIMGDFNQWGRLTGAMRAFGISR
;
A
#
# COMPACT_ATOMS: atom_id res chain seq x y z
N MET A 1 -22.15 -7.27 -1.58
CA MET A 1 -21.14 -6.21 -1.79
C MET A 1 -20.03 -6.77 -2.69
N GLN A 2 -19.62 -6.02 -3.70
CA GLN A 2 -18.47 -6.35 -4.55
C GLN A 2 -17.47 -5.20 -4.45
N LEU A 3 -16.21 -5.51 -4.16
CA LEU A 3 -15.13 -4.52 -4.04
C LEU A 3 -14.04 -4.83 -5.05
N ARG A 4 -13.55 -3.80 -5.73
CA ARG A 4 -12.39 -3.90 -6.62
C ARG A 4 -11.13 -3.41 -5.91
N PHE A 5 -10.08 -4.23 -5.97
CA PHE A 5 -8.78 -3.93 -5.38
C PHE A 5 -7.74 -3.77 -6.48
N ALA A 6 -6.82 -2.83 -6.31
CA ALA A 6 -5.67 -2.68 -7.17
C ALA A 6 -4.39 -2.44 -6.35
N SER A 7 -3.26 -2.84 -6.91
CA SER A 7 -1.95 -2.44 -6.42
C SER A 7 -1.16 -1.87 -7.59
N TYR A 8 -0.45 -0.77 -7.36
CA TYR A 8 0.33 -0.10 -8.39
C TYR A 8 1.63 0.46 -7.83
N ASN A 9 2.76 -0.10 -8.28
CA ASN A 9 4.07 0.52 -8.07
C ASN A 9 4.23 1.64 -9.10
N ILE A 10 4.15 2.89 -8.62
CA ILE A 10 4.11 4.07 -9.48
C ILE A 10 5.48 4.58 -9.88
N HIS A 11 6.55 3.89 -9.47
CA HIS A 11 7.94 4.22 -9.79
C HIS A 11 8.26 5.72 -9.58
N LYS A 12 7.80 6.30 -8.46
CA LYS A 12 7.98 7.73 -8.14
C LYS A 12 7.38 8.68 -9.18
N ALA A 13 6.29 8.26 -9.82
CA ALA A 13 5.62 8.91 -10.94
C ALA A 13 6.53 9.17 -12.14
N LEU A 14 7.65 8.45 -12.27
CA LEU A 14 8.64 8.64 -13.32
C LEU A 14 8.29 7.81 -14.55
N GLY A 15 8.02 8.47 -15.67
CA GLY A 15 7.76 7.82 -16.93
C GLY A 15 9.01 7.39 -17.70
N LEU A 16 8.79 6.69 -18.82
CA LEU A 16 9.85 6.31 -19.78
C LEU A 16 10.48 7.53 -20.47
N ASP A 17 9.78 8.66 -20.46
CA ASP A 17 10.26 9.98 -20.87
C ASP A 17 11.17 10.65 -19.82
N GLY A 18 11.41 9.99 -18.68
CA GLY A 18 12.23 10.51 -17.58
C GLY A 18 11.58 11.66 -16.81
N LYS A 19 10.31 11.97 -17.07
CA LYS A 19 9.58 13.04 -16.40
C LYS A 19 8.71 12.50 -15.28
N ARG A 20 8.61 13.26 -14.19
CA ARG A 20 7.67 12.97 -13.09
C ARG A 20 6.34 13.65 -13.35
N ASP A 21 5.29 12.85 -13.41
CA ASP A 21 3.95 13.32 -13.78
C ASP A 21 2.89 12.62 -12.93
N PRO A 22 2.39 13.28 -11.86
CA PRO A 22 1.34 12.73 -11.00
C PRO A 22 0.00 12.55 -11.74
N GLU A 23 -0.30 13.38 -12.74
CA GLU A 23 -1.55 13.30 -13.52
C GLU A 23 -1.62 12.03 -14.35
N ARG A 24 -0.46 11.57 -14.86
CA ARG A 24 -0.36 10.27 -15.53
C ARG A 24 -0.78 9.13 -14.60
N ILE A 25 -0.38 9.20 -13.33
CA ILE A 25 -0.78 8.21 -12.33
C ILE A 25 -2.29 8.29 -12.10
N ILE A 26 -2.85 9.49 -11.87
CA ILE A 26 -4.28 9.70 -11.65
C ILE A 26 -5.11 9.18 -12.82
N THR A 27 -4.66 9.39 -14.06
CA THR A 27 -5.30 8.87 -15.28
C THR A 27 -5.41 7.35 -15.22
N VAL A 28 -4.32 6.65 -14.91
CA VAL A 28 -4.32 5.19 -14.74
C VAL A 28 -5.25 4.76 -13.59
N LEU A 29 -5.27 5.48 -12.47
CA LEU A 29 -6.17 5.16 -11.36
C LEU A 29 -7.65 5.26 -11.77
N ARG A 30 -8.00 6.26 -12.60
CA ARG A 30 -9.34 6.44 -13.17
C ARG A 30 -9.72 5.34 -14.15
N GLU A 31 -8.79 4.87 -14.96
CA GLU A 31 -9.05 3.75 -15.88
C GLU A 31 -9.27 2.42 -15.13
N VAL A 32 -8.47 2.15 -14.09
CA VAL A 32 -8.61 0.93 -13.26
C VAL A 32 -9.89 0.98 -12.42
N ASP A 33 -10.25 2.18 -11.94
CA ASP A 33 -11.43 2.49 -11.14
C ASP A 33 -11.65 1.53 -9.96
N ALA A 34 -10.57 1.22 -9.23
CA ALA A 34 -10.62 0.36 -8.06
C ALA A 34 -11.15 1.11 -6.83
N ASP A 35 -11.82 0.38 -5.95
CA ASP A 35 -12.36 0.94 -4.71
C ASP A 35 -11.27 1.18 -3.67
N ILE A 36 -10.27 0.30 -3.68
CA ILE A 36 -9.16 0.28 -2.74
C ILE A 36 -7.88 0.07 -3.53
N ILE A 37 -6.90 0.95 -3.34
CA ILE A 37 -5.66 0.96 -4.13
C ILE A 37 -4.46 1.05 -3.19
N ALA A 38 -3.52 0.11 -3.33
CA ALA A 38 -2.22 0.21 -2.69
C ALA A 38 -1.18 0.76 -3.67
N LEU A 39 -0.53 1.86 -3.30
CA LEU A 39 0.53 2.48 -4.08
C LEU A 39 1.89 2.14 -3.48
N GLN A 40 2.87 1.81 -4.33
CA GLN A 40 4.27 1.65 -3.95
C GLN A 40 5.13 2.70 -4.67
N GLU A 41 6.24 3.08 -4.03
CA GLU A 41 7.11 4.18 -4.47
C GLU A 41 6.41 5.54 -4.59
N ALA A 42 5.47 5.81 -3.68
CA ALA A 42 4.69 7.05 -3.61
C ALA A 42 5.43 8.25 -3.00
N ASP A 43 6.68 8.08 -2.55
CA ASP A 43 7.50 9.12 -1.94
C ASP A 43 8.85 9.27 -2.67
N ARG A 44 9.43 10.48 -2.60
CA ARG A 44 10.80 10.73 -3.09
C ARG A 44 11.83 10.08 -2.16
N ARG A 45 12.94 9.58 -2.73
CA ARG A 45 14.01 8.90 -1.96
C ARG A 45 14.97 9.86 -1.26
N PHE A 46 15.07 11.11 -1.73
CA PHE A 46 16.03 12.13 -1.27
C PHE A 46 15.35 13.42 -0.84
N GLY A 47 15.99 14.17 0.06
CA GLY A 47 15.42 15.39 0.67
C GLY A 47 14.33 15.07 1.69
N GLN A 48 13.28 15.89 1.76
CA GLN A 48 12.21 15.75 2.76
C GLN A 48 11.23 14.59 2.48
N ARG A 49 11.57 13.63 1.62
CA ARG A 49 10.73 12.48 1.23
C ARG A 49 9.28 12.86 0.91
N ALA A 50 9.09 14.01 0.25
CA ALA A 50 7.76 14.47 -0.14
C ALA A 50 7.09 13.44 -1.06
N SER A 51 5.77 13.32 -0.94
CA SER A 51 5.02 12.45 -1.84
C SER A 51 5.16 12.90 -3.29
N VAL A 52 5.28 11.93 -4.20
CA VAL A 52 5.20 12.18 -5.65
C VAL A 52 3.76 12.31 -6.14
N LEU A 53 2.78 11.98 -5.29
CA LEU A 53 1.36 12.13 -5.54
C LEU A 53 0.78 12.96 -4.38
N PRO A 54 0.92 14.30 -4.43
CA PRO A 54 0.53 15.16 -3.32
C PRO A 54 -0.97 15.06 -3.04
N ARG A 55 -1.38 15.27 -1.78
CA ARG A 55 -2.79 15.20 -1.36
C ARG A 55 -3.71 16.05 -2.24
N ALA A 56 -3.28 17.26 -2.59
CA ALA A 56 -4.01 18.17 -3.46
C ALA A 56 -4.37 17.55 -4.83
N ALA A 57 -3.53 16.68 -5.39
CA ALA A 57 -3.81 16.02 -6.66
C ALA A 57 -4.89 14.93 -6.54
N ILE A 58 -5.14 14.44 -5.32
CA ILE A 58 -6.18 13.44 -5.00
C ILE A 58 -7.47 14.11 -4.49
N ASP A 59 -7.41 15.37 -4.07
CA ASP A 59 -8.54 16.07 -3.44
C ASP A 59 -9.77 16.15 -4.35
N ASP A 60 -9.56 16.35 -5.66
CA ASP A 60 -10.62 16.39 -6.68
C ASP A 60 -10.92 15.02 -7.34
N THR A 61 -10.47 13.94 -6.73
CA THR A 61 -10.72 12.57 -7.21
C THR A 61 -11.72 11.83 -6.30
N PRO A 62 -12.32 10.71 -6.75
CA PRO A 62 -13.20 9.89 -5.91
C PRO A 62 -12.51 9.21 -4.71
N TRP A 63 -11.20 9.32 -4.58
CA TRP A 63 -10.42 8.66 -3.54
C TRP A 63 -9.93 9.65 -2.47
N LYS A 64 -9.62 9.10 -1.30
CA LYS A 64 -8.89 9.77 -0.22
C LYS A 64 -7.77 8.85 0.28
N PHE A 65 -6.69 9.44 0.78
CA PHE A 65 -5.63 8.68 1.44
C PHE A 65 -6.09 8.16 2.80
N VAL A 66 -5.73 6.91 3.10
CA VAL A 66 -5.76 6.39 4.46
C VAL A 66 -4.70 7.14 5.28
N PRO A 67 -5.03 7.74 6.43
CA PRO A 67 -4.09 8.55 7.21
C PRO A 67 -3.11 7.65 7.98
N VAL A 68 -2.05 7.21 7.30
CA VAL A 68 -0.96 6.38 7.84
C VAL A 68 0.39 7.10 7.91
N ALA A 69 0.44 8.32 7.38
CA ALA A 69 1.67 9.10 7.31
C ALA A 69 2.12 9.59 8.69
N LYS A 70 3.35 9.23 9.08
CA LYS A 70 3.99 9.73 10.31
C LYS A 70 4.68 11.09 10.12
N GLN A 71 4.70 11.63 8.90
CA GLN A 71 5.37 12.89 8.55
C GLN A 71 4.46 13.77 7.69
N ALA A 72 4.46 15.08 7.94
CA ALA A 72 3.50 16.03 7.34
C ALA A 72 3.51 16.07 5.80
N ARG A 73 4.66 15.81 5.16
CA ARG A 73 4.81 15.86 3.69
C ARG A 73 4.73 14.50 2.99
N SER A 74 4.56 13.41 3.74
CA SER A 74 4.32 12.08 3.20
C SER A 74 2.82 11.78 3.22
N VAL A 75 2.38 10.97 2.27
CA VAL A 75 1.02 10.41 2.24
C VAL A 75 0.99 8.97 2.74
N GLY A 76 2.14 8.45 3.17
CA GLY A 76 2.38 7.03 3.38
C GLY A 76 3.50 6.71 4.37
N TRP A 77 4.03 5.49 4.25
CA TRP A 77 5.17 5.01 5.04
C TRP A 77 6.16 4.23 4.16
N HIS A 78 7.42 4.66 4.18
CA HIS A 78 8.50 4.13 3.32
C HIS A 78 8.07 3.97 1.84
N GLY A 79 7.34 4.96 1.31
CA GLY A 79 6.85 4.96 -0.07
C GLY A 79 5.62 4.10 -0.34
N ASN A 80 4.97 3.53 0.68
CA ASN A 80 3.69 2.84 0.53
C ASN A 80 2.54 3.76 0.93
N ALA A 81 1.46 3.78 0.17
CA ALA A 81 0.24 4.51 0.51
C ALA A 81 -1.01 3.69 0.19
N LEU A 82 -2.13 4.02 0.84
CA LEU A 82 -3.43 3.43 0.54
C LEU A 82 -4.40 4.54 0.13
N LEU A 83 -5.12 4.32 -0.97
CA LEU A 83 -6.26 5.11 -1.39
C LEU A 83 -7.52 4.26 -1.22
N ILE A 84 -8.58 4.89 -0.73
CA ILE A 84 -9.92 4.30 -0.60
C ILE A 84 -10.95 5.25 -1.17
N ARG A 85 -12.10 4.75 -1.64
CA ARG A 85 -13.21 5.63 -2.04
C ARG A 85 -13.59 6.57 -0.89
N ARG A 86 -13.93 7.82 -1.22
CA ARG A 86 -14.34 8.84 -0.24
C ARG A 86 -15.56 8.43 0.58
N LYS A 87 -16.47 7.66 -0.02
CA LYS A 87 -17.69 7.12 0.61
C LYS A 87 -17.44 6.10 1.72
N PHE A 88 -16.23 5.51 1.80
CA PHE A 88 -15.91 4.55 2.85
C PHE A 88 -15.45 5.26 4.11
N ASP A 89 -15.91 4.76 5.25
CA ASP A 89 -15.43 5.23 6.53
C ASP A 89 -14.09 4.58 6.87
N PHE A 90 -13.26 5.33 7.58
CA PHE A 90 -11.97 4.87 8.04
C PHE A 90 -12.00 4.75 9.56
N SER A 91 -11.54 3.62 10.08
CA SER A 91 -11.51 3.38 11.53
C SER A 91 -10.10 3.48 12.12
N GLU A 92 -9.09 2.90 11.47
CA GLU A 92 -7.72 2.85 12.01
C GLU A 92 -6.68 2.75 10.90
N GLY A 93 -5.54 3.42 11.09
CA GLY A 93 -4.43 3.46 10.14
C GLY A 93 -3.12 3.27 10.86
N ASN A 94 -2.29 2.36 10.38
CA ASN A 94 -0.99 2.09 10.97
C ASN A 94 0.10 1.98 9.92
N ALA A 95 1.28 2.49 10.29
CA ALA A 95 2.51 2.30 9.56
C ALA A 95 3.36 1.24 10.25
N LEU A 96 3.70 0.19 9.52
CA LEU A 96 4.44 -0.98 9.99
C LEU A 96 5.87 -0.93 9.45
N ASP A 97 6.85 -1.03 10.34
CA ASP A 97 8.24 -1.24 9.96
C ASP A 97 8.50 -2.71 9.69
N LEU A 98 9.13 -3.01 8.56
CA LEU A 98 9.42 -4.38 8.13
C LEU A 98 10.90 -4.70 8.33
N PRO A 99 11.25 -5.95 8.72
CA PRO A 99 12.64 -6.38 8.81
C PRO A 99 13.36 -6.21 7.47
N ALA A 100 14.40 -5.38 7.42
CA ALA A 100 15.16 -5.09 6.21
C ALA A 100 16.54 -4.49 6.54
N LEU A 101 17.46 -4.55 5.57
CA LEU A 101 18.77 -3.86 5.66
C LEU A 101 18.64 -2.36 5.33
N GLU A 102 17.72 -2.00 4.43
CA GLU A 102 17.30 -0.61 4.19
C GLU A 102 15.89 -0.40 4.75
N PRO A 103 15.49 0.83 5.14
CA PRO A 103 14.14 1.09 5.65
C PRO A 103 13.05 0.64 4.65
N ARG A 104 12.26 -0.36 5.05
CA ARG A 104 11.09 -0.85 4.34
C ARG A 104 9.89 -0.81 5.27
N GLY A 105 8.72 -0.57 4.70
CA GLY A 105 7.49 -0.48 5.46
C GLY A 105 6.34 -1.12 4.75
N ALA A 106 5.26 -1.26 5.51
CA ALA A 106 3.93 -1.46 5.00
C ALA A 106 3.00 -0.44 5.65
N VAL A 107 1.86 -0.25 5.01
CA VAL A 107 0.76 0.57 5.53
C VAL A 107 -0.45 -0.33 5.70
N MET A 108 -1.20 -0.09 6.76
CA MET A 108 -2.43 -0.81 7.07
C MET A 108 -3.54 0.21 7.29
N GLY A 109 -4.71 -0.09 6.72
CA GLY A 109 -5.95 0.64 6.98
C GLY A 109 -7.09 -0.33 7.31
N GLU A 110 -7.85 -0.03 8.35
CA GLU A 110 -9.15 -0.61 8.61
C GLU A 110 -10.22 0.38 8.18
N ILE A 111 -11.18 -0.11 7.40
CA ILE A 111 -12.26 0.69 6.82
C ILE A 111 -13.61 0.00 7.03
N VAL A 112 -14.67 0.78 6.90
CA VAL A 112 -16.04 0.28 6.76
C VAL A 112 -16.53 0.62 5.36
N ALA A 113 -16.76 -0.41 4.55
CA ALA A 113 -17.30 -0.30 3.21
C ALA A 113 -18.73 -0.88 3.22
N ASP A 114 -19.72 -0.05 2.88
CA ASP A 114 -21.13 -0.44 2.83
C ASP A 114 -21.57 -1.27 4.07
N GLY A 115 -21.18 -0.82 5.27
CA GLY A 115 -21.49 -1.47 6.56
C GLY A 115 -20.59 -2.64 6.96
N HIS A 116 -19.58 -3.01 6.16
CA HIS A 116 -18.70 -4.15 6.42
C HIS A 116 -17.28 -3.70 6.75
N SER A 117 -16.74 -4.16 7.88
CA SER A 117 -15.35 -3.90 8.27
C SER A 117 -14.37 -4.75 7.46
N LEU A 118 -13.32 -4.11 6.95
CA LEU A 118 -12.26 -4.74 6.16
C LEU A 118 -10.90 -4.16 6.57
N ARG A 119 -9.89 -5.03 6.65
CA ARG A 119 -8.49 -4.62 6.78
C ARG A 119 -7.77 -4.69 5.44
N ILE A 120 -6.97 -3.68 5.15
CA ILE A 120 -6.18 -3.57 3.92
C ILE A 120 -4.73 -3.32 4.31
N LEU A 121 -3.80 -4.05 3.71
CA LEU A 121 -2.37 -3.82 3.85
C LEU A 121 -1.73 -3.59 2.48
N GLY A 122 -0.98 -2.51 2.35
CA GLY A 122 -0.12 -2.21 1.22
C GLY A 122 1.35 -2.41 1.60
N ALA A 123 2.08 -3.22 0.84
CA ALA A 123 3.51 -3.48 1.11
C ALA A 123 4.37 -3.46 -0.16
N HIS A 124 5.64 -3.10 0.02
CA HIS A 124 6.68 -3.22 -1.00
C HIS A 124 7.86 -3.97 -0.40
N LEU A 125 7.99 -5.25 -0.74
CA LEU A 125 8.97 -6.15 -0.11
C LEU A 125 10.36 -5.98 -0.70
N ASP A 126 11.36 -6.46 0.03
CA ASP A 126 12.77 -6.32 -0.33
C ASP A 126 13.13 -6.97 -1.67
N ILE A 127 13.83 -6.21 -2.51
CA ILE A 127 14.34 -6.63 -3.82
C ILE A 127 15.42 -7.70 -3.65
N SER A 128 16.26 -7.63 -2.60
CA SER A 128 17.38 -8.57 -2.40
C SER A 128 16.91 -10.02 -2.20
N GLY A 129 15.67 -10.20 -1.77
CA GLY A 129 15.07 -11.48 -1.47
C GLY A 129 15.45 -12.08 -0.12
N LEU A 130 16.52 -11.61 0.53
CA LEU A 130 17.08 -12.22 1.74
C LEU A 130 16.11 -12.27 2.92
N ARG A 131 15.25 -11.25 3.06
CA ARG A 131 14.36 -11.10 4.22
C ARG A 131 12.88 -11.12 3.89
N ARG A 132 12.48 -11.35 2.63
CA ARG A 132 11.06 -11.28 2.24
C ARG A 132 10.16 -12.22 3.05
N SER A 133 10.65 -13.41 3.36
CA SER A 133 9.90 -14.36 4.21
C SER A 133 9.69 -13.79 5.62
N ASP A 134 10.69 -13.13 6.20
CA ASP A 134 10.56 -12.46 7.51
C ASP A 134 9.56 -11.31 7.43
N GLN A 135 9.58 -10.55 6.34
CA GLN A 135 8.65 -9.44 6.12
C GLN A 135 7.21 -9.91 6.02
N VAL A 136 6.94 -10.97 5.24
CA VAL A 136 5.61 -11.58 5.17
C VAL A 136 5.18 -12.10 6.55
N ARG A 137 6.07 -12.79 7.27
CA ARG A 137 5.75 -13.26 8.64
C ARG A 137 5.47 -12.10 9.60
N ALA A 138 6.17 -10.97 9.47
CA ALA A 138 5.93 -9.78 10.28
C ALA A 138 4.51 -9.21 10.01
N LEU A 139 4.12 -9.11 8.74
CA LEU A 139 2.75 -8.69 8.35
C LEU A 139 1.68 -9.62 8.91
N LEU A 140 1.88 -10.94 8.78
CA LEU A 140 0.95 -11.94 9.29
C LEU A 140 0.86 -11.91 10.83
N LYS A 141 2.00 -11.74 11.51
CA LYS A 141 2.06 -11.61 12.97
C LYS A 141 1.34 -10.36 13.46
N ASP A 142 1.45 -9.23 12.75
CA ASP A 142 0.68 -8.03 13.07
C ASP A 142 -0.83 -8.28 12.92
N CYS A 143 -1.24 -8.89 11.80
CA CYS A 143 -2.65 -9.22 11.56
C CYS A 143 -3.22 -10.17 12.64
N ALA A 144 -2.44 -11.16 13.07
CA ALA A 144 -2.87 -12.16 14.05
C ALA A 144 -3.08 -11.59 15.46
N LYS A 145 -2.44 -10.46 15.81
CA LYS A 145 -2.62 -9.78 17.10
C LYS A 145 -3.90 -8.96 17.19
N ARG A 146 -4.56 -8.72 16.05
CA ARG A 146 -5.71 -7.82 15.94
C ARG A 146 -7.00 -8.62 15.84
N LYS A 147 -8.14 -7.93 15.96
CA LYS A 147 -9.46 -8.54 15.76
C LYS A 147 -9.52 -9.20 14.38
N LYS A 148 -10.09 -10.42 14.33
CA LYS A 148 -10.35 -11.14 13.08
C LYS A 148 -11.37 -10.37 12.24
N MET A 149 -11.03 -10.14 10.97
CA MET A 149 -11.89 -9.54 9.96
C MET A 149 -11.36 -9.92 8.56
N PRO A 150 -12.18 -9.81 7.50
CA PRO A 150 -11.68 -9.91 6.14
C PRO A 150 -10.45 -9.02 5.96
N THR A 151 -9.38 -9.58 5.38
CA THR A 151 -8.09 -8.88 5.26
C THR A 151 -7.54 -9.09 3.86
N ALA A 152 -7.24 -7.99 3.17
CA ALA A 152 -6.55 -7.99 1.88
C ALA A 152 -5.12 -7.48 2.06
N ILE A 153 -4.13 -8.28 1.65
CA ILE A 153 -2.72 -7.89 1.62
C ILE A 153 -2.31 -7.80 0.15
N MET A 154 -1.84 -6.64 -0.26
CA MET A 154 -1.55 -6.32 -1.66
C MET A 154 -0.29 -5.48 -1.77
N GLY A 155 0.36 -5.53 -2.93
CA GLY A 155 1.64 -4.84 -3.08
C GLY A 155 2.54 -5.43 -4.15
N ASP A 156 3.73 -4.84 -4.22
CA ASP A 156 4.86 -5.39 -4.96
C ASP A 156 5.70 -6.26 -4.00
N PHE A 157 5.57 -7.58 -4.12
CA PHE A 157 6.29 -8.52 -3.28
C PHE A 157 7.67 -8.89 -3.84
N ASN A 158 8.04 -8.35 -5.01
CA ASN A 158 9.25 -8.69 -5.77
C ASN A 158 9.42 -10.20 -6.04
N GLN A 159 8.38 -11.02 -5.80
CA GLN A 159 8.44 -12.49 -5.73
C GLN A 159 7.70 -13.10 -6.91
N TRP A 160 8.44 -13.86 -7.70
CA TRP A 160 7.88 -14.69 -8.76
C TRP A 160 7.18 -15.90 -8.17
N GLY A 161 5.99 -16.21 -8.69
CA GLY A 161 5.20 -17.39 -8.36
C GLY A 161 4.32 -17.25 -7.10
N ARG A 162 3.19 -17.96 -7.09
CA ARG A 162 2.16 -17.85 -6.04
C ARG A 162 2.47 -18.65 -4.77
N LEU A 163 3.30 -19.69 -4.86
CA LEU A 163 3.58 -20.65 -3.77
C LEU A 163 5.09 -20.87 -3.58
N THR A 164 5.88 -19.89 -3.99
CA THR A 164 7.34 -19.93 -4.05
C THR A 164 7.93 -18.91 -3.09
N GLY A 165 9.13 -19.20 -2.60
CA GLY A 165 9.87 -18.30 -1.70
C GLY A 165 9.01 -17.81 -0.53
N ALA A 166 8.96 -16.48 -0.38
CA ALA A 166 8.21 -15.83 0.69
C ALA A 166 6.69 -16.05 0.63
N MET A 167 6.12 -16.34 -0.56
CA MET A 167 4.66 -16.54 -0.68
C MET A 167 4.17 -17.78 0.05
N ARG A 168 5.05 -18.76 0.31
CA ARG A 168 4.71 -19.94 1.10
C ARG A 168 4.21 -19.58 2.49
N ALA A 169 4.66 -18.46 3.06
CA ALA A 169 4.21 -18.04 4.38
C ALA A 169 2.70 -17.69 4.42
N PHE A 170 2.10 -17.28 3.30
CA PHE A 170 0.65 -17.06 3.21
C PHE A 170 -0.16 -18.36 3.13
N GLY A 171 0.42 -19.42 2.55
CA GLY A 171 -0.25 -20.71 2.35
C GLY A 171 -0.21 -21.66 3.54
N ILE A 172 0.43 -21.28 4.66
CA ILE A 172 0.60 -22.13 5.85
C ILE A 172 -0.48 -21.85 6.92
N SER A 173 -1.54 -21.11 6.59
CA SER A 173 -2.72 -21.06 7.48
C SER A 173 -3.45 -22.41 7.44
N ARG A 174 -3.10 -23.29 8.39
CA ARG A 174 -3.98 -24.33 8.91
C ARG A 174 -4.85 -23.73 10.00
#